data_AF-A0A372E2N7-F1
#
_entry.id   AF-A0A372E2N7-F1
#
_cell.length_a   1.000
_cell.length_b   1.000
_cell.length_c   1.000
_cell.angle_alpha   90.00
_cell.angle_beta   90.00
_cell.angle_gamma   90.00
#
_symmetry.space_group_name_H-M   'P 1'
#
loop_
_entity.id
_entity.type
_entity.pdbx_description
1 polymer ?
#
loop_
_entity_poly.entity_id
_entity_poly.type
_entity_poly.pdbx_seq_one_letter_code
_entity_poly.pdbx_strand_id
1 'polypeptide(L)'
;MPEDYLAIFVNIVFLFFIFLGLRFVFRRLRMSIFGGGWGDLAVRHSMLGEPMELRWQSSSARVGAMMYKNTMKVAVQHGGLYLQRDSFALDKAILFLPADSLELVSRHKASWFSNAYCIFTIEGVDVWVEEPEAEALIKLKAA
;
A
#
# COMPACT_ATOMS: atom_id res chain seq x y z
N MET A 1 -31.96 -48.64 -1.78
CA MET A 1 -30.85 -48.15 -2.62
C MET A 1 -31.00 -46.71 -3.20
N PRO A 2 -32.00 -45.86 -2.84
CA PRO A 2 -31.97 -44.44 -3.22
C PRO A 2 -31.31 -43.52 -2.15
N GLU A 3 -31.13 -43.99 -0.91
CA GLU A 3 -30.61 -43.17 0.19
C GLU A 3 -29.11 -42.84 0.05
N ASP A 4 -28.32 -43.75 -0.54
CA ASP A 4 -26.87 -43.56 -0.72
C ASP A 4 -26.54 -42.45 -1.73
N TYR A 5 -27.36 -42.29 -2.78
CA TYR A 5 -27.15 -41.26 -3.80
C TYR A 5 -27.41 -39.85 -3.25
N LEU A 6 -28.36 -39.72 -2.34
CA LEU A 6 -28.67 -38.45 -1.70
C LEU A 6 -27.54 -38.02 -0.76
N ALA A 7 -26.97 -38.96 -0.01
CA ALA A 7 -25.80 -38.69 0.84
C ALA A 7 -24.56 -38.28 0.02
N ILE A 8 -24.30 -38.96 -1.10
CA ILE A 8 -23.20 -38.61 -2.02
C ILE A 8 -23.42 -37.20 -2.61
N PHE A 9 -24.64 -36.89 -3.05
CA PHE A 9 -24.97 -35.58 -3.61
C PHE A 9 -24.78 -34.45 -2.59
N VAL A 10 -25.24 -34.64 -1.34
CA VAL A 10 -25.07 -33.66 -0.26
C VAL A 10 -23.59 -33.40 0.05
N ASN A 11 -22.76 -34.45 0.06
CA ASN A 11 -21.31 -34.30 0.27
C ASN A 11 -20.63 -33.54 -0.86
N ILE A 12 -21.00 -33.79 -2.12
CA ILE A 12 -20.47 -33.06 -3.28
C ILE A 12 -20.85 -31.58 -3.22
N VAL A 13 -22.12 -31.28 -2.90
CA VAL A 13 -22.59 -29.91 -2.75
C VAL A 13 -21.88 -29.20 -1.60
N PHE A 14 -21.68 -29.87 -0.46
CA PHE A 14 -20.96 -29.31 0.68
C PHE A 14 -19.49 -29.01 0.34
N LEU A 15 -18.80 -29.93 -0.34
CA LEU A 15 -17.44 -29.72 -0.82
C LEU A 15 -17.36 -28.57 -1.83
N PHE A 16 -18.35 -28.42 -2.71
CA PHE A 16 -18.43 -27.31 -3.63
C PHE A 16 -18.58 -25.96 -2.91
N PHE A 17 -19.44 -25.89 -1.89
CA PHE A 17 -19.59 -24.68 -1.06
C PHE A 17 -18.35 -24.36 -0.24
N ILE A 18 -17.67 -25.38 0.30
CA ILE A 18 -16.37 -25.22 0.95
C ILE A 18 -15.36 -24.67 -0.06
N PHE A 19 -15.27 -25.23 -1.27
CA PHE A 19 -14.34 -24.78 -2.29
C PHE A 19 -14.65 -23.36 -2.76
N LEU A 20 -15.92 -23.00 -2.90
CA LEU A 20 -16.33 -21.63 -3.25
C LEU A 20 -16.00 -20.67 -2.10
N GLY A 21 -16.27 -21.06 -0.86
CA GLY A 21 -15.94 -20.32 0.36
C GLY A 21 -14.43 -20.08 0.47
N LEU A 22 -13.63 -21.14 0.32
CA LEU A 22 -12.17 -21.05 0.26
C LEU A 22 -11.70 -20.20 -0.91
N ARG A 23 -12.31 -20.31 -2.11
CA ARG A 23 -11.95 -19.45 -3.25
C ARG A 23 -12.24 -17.98 -2.98
N PHE A 24 -13.34 -17.64 -2.31
CA PHE A 24 -13.65 -16.27 -1.90
C PHE A 24 -12.73 -15.78 -0.78
N VAL A 25 -12.42 -16.66 0.18
CA VAL A 25 -11.45 -16.42 1.24
C VAL A 25 -10.07 -16.20 0.65
N PHE A 26 -9.58 -17.01 -0.30
CA PHE A 26 -8.31 -16.81 -1.02
C PHE A 26 -8.33 -15.61 -1.97
N ARG A 27 -9.45 -15.26 -2.59
CA ARG A 27 -9.56 -14.01 -3.40
C ARG A 27 -9.49 -12.76 -2.52
N ARG A 28 -10.06 -12.77 -1.31
CA ARG A 28 -9.91 -11.70 -0.32
C ARG A 28 -8.59 -11.78 0.45
N LEU A 29 -8.02 -12.98 0.59
CA LEU A 29 -6.68 -13.29 1.09
C LEU A 29 -5.66 -13.33 -0.06
N ARG A 30 -5.74 -12.40 -1.00
CA ARG A 30 -4.52 -11.61 -1.19
C ARG A 30 -4.36 -10.83 0.13
N MET A 31 -3.93 -11.39 1.28
CA MET A 31 -2.51 -11.72 1.52
C MET A 31 -1.70 -11.11 0.38
N SER A 32 -1.69 -9.78 0.25
CA SER A 32 -0.66 -9.04 0.97
C SER A 32 0.55 -9.94 1.02
N ILE A 33 1.24 -9.98 -0.10
CA ILE A 33 2.63 -10.38 -0.09
C ILE A 33 3.28 -9.25 0.71
N PHE A 34 3.11 -9.29 2.04
CA PHE A 34 3.65 -8.33 3.01
C PHE A 34 5.11 -8.73 3.18
N GLY A 35 5.90 -8.48 2.15
CA GLY A 35 7.34 -8.60 2.18
C GLY A 35 7.95 -7.24 2.50
N GLY A 36 7.59 -6.69 3.66
CA GLY A 36 8.33 -5.56 4.22
C GLY A 36 7.51 -4.31 4.56
N GLY A 37 8.22 -3.33 5.11
CA GLY A 37 7.68 -2.05 5.56
C GLY A 37 8.77 -0.99 5.58
N TRP A 38 8.61 0.01 6.45
CA TRP A 38 9.55 1.13 6.53
C TRP A 38 11.00 0.66 6.72
N GLY A 39 11.25 -0.36 7.54
CA GLY A 39 12.60 -0.87 7.79
C GLY A 39 13.28 -1.39 6.52
N ASP A 40 12.56 -2.14 5.70
CA ASP A 40 13.08 -2.72 4.45
C ASP A 40 13.39 -1.63 3.42
N LEU A 41 12.49 -0.64 3.30
CA LEU A 41 12.73 0.52 2.44
C LEU A 41 13.86 1.39 2.96
N ALA A 42 13.95 1.61 4.28
CA ALA A 42 14.96 2.46 4.89
C ALA A 42 16.39 1.97 4.62
N VAL A 43 16.62 0.67 4.52
CA VAL A 43 17.97 0.14 4.22
C VAL A 43 18.50 0.62 2.86
N ARG A 44 17.62 0.90 1.90
CA ARG A 44 17.99 1.19 0.50
C ARG A 44 17.66 2.62 0.06
N HIS A 45 16.65 3.20 0.70
CA HIS A 45 16.04 4.47 0.30
C HIS A 45 16.17 5.55 1.37
N SER A 46 16.85 5.28 2.50
CA SER A 46 17.09 6.31 3.50
C SER A 46 18.04 7.38 2.98
N MET A 47 17.67 8.64 3.17
CA MET A 47 18.57 9.76 2.93
C MET A 47 19.29 10.15 4.21
N LEU A 48 20.59 10.48 4.07
CA LEU A 48 21.42 10.99 5.17
C LEU A 48 21.15 12.47 5.49
N GLY A 49 20.37 13.16 4.67
CA GLY A 49 20.02 14.57 4.86
C GLY A 49 18.80 14.98 4.04
N GLU A 50 18.17 16.06 4.46
CA GLU A 50 17.01 16.64 3.79
C GLU A 50 17.48 17.37 2.51
N PRO A 51 16.99 17.01 1.31
CA PRO A 51 17.32 17.76 0.12
C PRO A 51 16.71 19.16 0.16
N MET A 52 17.38 20.12 -0.47
CA MET A 52 16.95 21.52 -0.45
C MET A 52 15.59 21.69 -1.14
N GLU A 53 14.75 22.55 -0.56
CA GLU A 53 13.47 23.01 -1.12
C GLU A 53 12.34 21.95 -1.24
N LEU A 54 12.34 20.96 -0.35
CA LEU A 54 11.19 20.06 -0.24
C LEU A 54 9.94 20.77 0.30
N ARG A 55 8.84 20.66 -0.45
CA ARG A 55 7.51 21.13 -0.06
C ARG A 55 6.79 20.04 0.73
N TRP A 56 7.12 19.92 2.00
CA TRP A 56 6.49 18.96 2.90
C TRP A 56 5.01 19.28 3.13
N GLN A 57 4.18 18.26 2.97
CA GLN A 57 2.78 18.27 3.37
C GLN A 57 2.55 17.19 4.42
N SER A 58 1.88 17.55 5.51
CA SER A 58 1.45 16.55 6.48
C SER A 58 0.28 15.78 5.89
N SER A 59 0.48 14.49 5.67
CA SER A 59 -0.50 13.61 5.04
C SER A 59 -0.59 12.28 5.77
N SER A 60 -1.65 11.54 5.50
CA SER A 60 -1.75 10.16 5.94
C SER A 60 -1.13 9.25 4.89
N ALA A 61 -0.24 8.37 5.33
CA ALA A 61 0.42 7.42 4.45
C ALA A 61 0.49 6.04 5.11
N ARG A 62 0.50 4.99 4.29
CA ARG A 62 0.77 3.64 4.76
C ARG A 62 2.00 3.11 4.06
N VAL A 63 2.92 2.52 4.82
CA VAL A 63 4.12 1.87 4.28
C VAL A 63 4.11 0.43 4.76
N GLY A 64 3.86 -0.50 3.84
CA GLY A 64 3.64 -1.91 4.13
C GLY A 64 2.50 -2.11 5.13
N ALA A 65 2.80 -2.70 6.28
CA ALA A 65 1.82 -2.93 7.34
C ALA A 65 1.54 -1.70 8.22
N MET A 66 2.39 -0.67 8.20
CA MET A 66 2.30 0.44 9.15
C MET A 66 1.54 1.64 8.57
N MET A 67 0.51 2.08 9.28
CA MET A 67 -0.30 3.25 8.93
C MET A 67 0.12 4.45 9.77
N TYR A 68 0.38 5.57 9.11
CA TYR A 68 0.75 6.85 9.70
C TYR A 68 -0.34 7.86 9.40
N LYS A 69 -1.22 8.14 10.37
CA LYS A 69 -2.35 9.04 10.18
C LYS A 69 -1.95 10.48 10.53
N ASN A 70 -1.90 11.36 9.55
CA ASN A 70 -1.57 12.79 9.68
C ASN A 70 -0.23 13.07 10.40
N THR A 71 0.66 12.08 10.44
CA THR A 71 1.97 12.15 11.09
C THR A 71 3.13 11.94 10.11
N MET A 72 2.82 11.63 8.85
CA MET A 72 3.82 11.51 7.80
C MET A 72 3.93 12.84 7.07
N LYS A 73 5.15 13.32 6.87
CA LYS A 73 5.42 14.39 5.92
C LYS A 73 5.71 13.77 4.57
N VAL A 74 4.98 14.21 3.56
CA VAL A 74 5.06 13.70 2.19
C VAL A 74 5.44 14.86 1.29
N ALA A 75 6.36 14.62 0.36
CA ALA A 75 6.67 15.56 -0.72
C ALA A 75 6.89 14.79 -2.03
N VAL A 76 6.47 15.37 -3.15
CA VAL A 76 6.68 14.78 -4.49
C VAL A 76 7.41 15.78 -5.36
N GLN A 77 8.72 15.60 -5.48
CA GLN A 77 9.64 16.50 -6.19
C GLN A 77 10.84 15.70 -6.72
N HIS A 78 11.70 16.33 -7.51
CA HIS A 78 13.00 15.78 -7.93
C HIS A 78 12.95 14.34 -8.50
N GLY A 79 11.86 13.97 -9.18
CA GLY A 79 11.74 12.64 -9.78
C GLY A 79 11.30 11.53 -8.81
N GLY A 80 10.80 11.84 -7.60
CA GLY A 80 10.28 10.82 -6.71
C GLY A 80 9.38 11.29 -5.58
N LEU A 81 9.05 10.34 -4.73
CA LEU A 81 8.25 10.49 -3.52
C LEU A 81 9.17 10.50 -2.31
N TYR A 82 9.08 11.56 -1.51
CA TYR A 82 9.76 11.67 -0.23
C TYR A 82 8.77 11.41 0.89
N LEU A 83 9.15 10.54 1.83
CA LEU A 83 8.40 10.25 3.03
C LEU A 83 9.28 10.55 4.23
N GLN A 84 8.79 11.38 5.15
CA GLN A 84 9.47 11.67 6.39
C GLN A 84 8.56 11.31 7.57
N ARG A 85 9.04 10.41 8.41
CA ARG A 85 8.38 10.07 9.67
C ARG A 85 8.91 10.99 10.77
N ASP A 86 8.02 11.73 11.42
CA ASP A 86 8.37 12.38 12.68
C ASP A 86 8.50 11.30 13.76
N SER A 87 9.72 11.12 14.29
CA SER A 87 9.97 10.24 15.44
C SER A 87 10.18 11.07 16.69
N PHE A 88 9.55 10.68 17.79
CA PHE A 88 9.70 11.35 19.09
C PHE A 88 11.09 11.15 19.73
N ALA A 89 11.91 10.21 19.22
CA ALA A 89 13.14 9.77 19.89
C ALA A 89 14.37 9.61 18.98
N LEU A 90 14.23 9.74 17.66
CA LEU A 90 15.31 9.57 16.68
C LEU A 90 15.33 10.71 15.67
N ASP A 91 16.52 10.96 15.11
CA ASP A 91 16.73 11.86 13.97
C ASP A 91 15.70 11.62 12.88
N LYS A 92 15.26 12.71 12.23
CA LYS A 92 14.30 12.69 11.13
C LYS A 92 14.73 11.65 10.10
N ALA A 93 13.93 10.60 9.94
CA ALA A 93 14.19 9.57 8.93
C ALA A 93 13.43 9.93 7.66
N ILE A 94 14.17 10.20 6.59
CA ILE A 94 13.63 10.55 5.27
C ILE A 94 13.88 9.37 4.33
N LEU A 95 12.83 8.91 3.66
CA LEU A 95 12.91 7.98 2.55
C LEU A 95 12.72 8.74 1.24
N PHE A 96 13.53 8.41 0.24
CA PHE A 96 13.32 8.82 -1.14
C PHE A 96 13.00 7.61 -2.00
N LEU A 97 11.82 7.60 -2.59
CA LEU A 97 11.35 6.53 -3.47
C LEU A 97 11.28 7.07 -4.90
N PRO A 98 12.17 6.63 -5.81
CA PRO A 98 12.16 7.09 -7.20
C PRO A 98 10.83 6.76 -7.89
N ALA A 99 10.27 7.71 -8.64
CA ALA A 99 8.97 7.54 -9.29
C ALA A 99 8.97 6.36 -10.28
N ASP A 100 10.08 6.14 -10.97
CA ASP A 100 10.26 5.04 -11.94
C ASP A 100 10.16 3.66 -11.28
N SER A 101 10.54 3.56 -10.01
CA SER A 101 10.49 2.31 -9.24
C SER A 101 9.13 2.02 -8.59
N LEU A 102 8.21 2.99 -8.61
CA LEU A 102 6.90 2.90 -7.95
C LEU A 102 5.83 2.44 -8.94
N GLU A 103 5.34 1.22 -8.84
CA GLU A 103 4.26 0.72 -9.70
C GLU A 103 2.89 1.06 -9.13
N LEU A 104 2.00 1.67 -9.92
CA LEU A 104 0.64 1.96 -9.48
C LEU A 104 -0.19 0.67 -9.48
N VAL A 105 -0.66 0.26 -8.31
CA VAL A 105 -1.46 -0.96 -8.12
C VAL A 105 -2.95 -0.65 -8.23
N SER A 106 -3.43 0.38 -7.52
CA SER A 106 -4.84 0.76 -7.53
C SER A 106 -5.05 2.22 -7.15
N ARG A 107 -6.16 2.78 -7.62
CA ARG A 107 -6.66 4.10 -7.24
C ARG A 107 -8.01 3.94 -6.56
N HIS A 108 -8.15 4.51 -5.37
CA HIS A 108 -9.37 4.51 -4.60
C HIS A 108 -9.92 5.94 -4.54
N LYS A 109 -11.16 6.09 -5.01
CA LYS A 109 -11.84 7.40 -5.02
C LYS A 109 -12.16 7.84 -3.60
N ALA A 110 -12.18 9.17 -3.40
CA ALA A 110 -12.63 9.78 -2.17
C ALA A 110 -14.05 9.30 -1.85
N SER A 111 -14.27 8.93 -0.60
CA SER A 111 -15.62 8.70 -0.08
C SER A 111 -16.06 9.96 0.67
N TRP A 112 -17.35 10.06 1.03
CA TRP A 112 -17.84 11.19 1.81
C TRP A 112 -17.09 11.36 3.16
N PHE A 113 -16.45 10.29 3.66
CA PHE A 113 -15.72 10.29 4.92
C PHE A 113 -14.19 10.16 4.76
N SER A 114 -13.66 10.13 3.54
CA SER A 114 -12.23 9.86 3.32
C SER A 114 -11.68 10.52 2.07
N ASN A 115 -10.44 11.01 2.17
CA ASN A 115 -9.66 11.44 1.02
C ASN A 115 -9.46 10.28 0.03
N ALA A 116 -9.27 10.62 -1.24
CA ALA A 116 -8.84 9.65 -2.24
C ALA A 116 -7.39 9.22 -1.94
N TYR A 117 -7.06 7.97 -2.27
CA TYR A 117 -5.70 7.46 -2.11
C TYR A 117 -5.31 6.55 -3.27
N CYS A 118 -4.02 6.52 -3.58
CA CYS A 118 -3.42 5.60 -4.52
C CYS A 118 -2.48 4.64 -3.80
N ILE A 119 -2.48 3.39 -4.23
CA ILE A 119 -1.57 2.36 -3.75
C ILE A 119 -0.49 2.18 -4.80
N PHE A 120 0.75 2.46 -4.40
CA PHE A 120 1.95 2.16 -5.17
C PHE A 120 2.64 0.94 -4.55
N THR A 121 3.38 0.18 -5.34
CA THR A 121 4.25 -0.88 -4.83
C THR A 121 5.68 -0.62 -5.29
N ILE A 122 6.64 -0.82 -4.39
CA ILE A 122 8.07 -0.71 -4.65
C ILE A 122 8.77 -1.84 -3.91
N GLU A 123 9.54 -2.66 -4.64
CA GLU A 123 10.27 -3.80 -4.06
C GLU A 123 9.38 -4.75 -3.24
N GLY A 124 8.09 -4.86 -3.56
CA GLY A 124 7.12 -5.68 -2.82
C GLY A 124 6.54 -5.01 -1.56
N VAL A 125 6.85 -3.74 -1.31
CA VAL A 125 6.27 -2.93 -0.23
C VAL A 125 5.21 -1.99 -0.80
N ASP A 126 3.99 -2.08 -0.27
CA ASP A 126 2.90 -1.19 -0.65
C ASP A 126 3.03 0.17 0.05
N VAL A 127 2.99 1.25 -0.72
CA VAL A 127 3.01 2.63 -0.25
C VAL A 127 1.70 3.30 -0.65
N TRP A 128 0.91 3.67 0.35
CA TRP A 128 -0.37 4.33 0.16
C TRP A 128 -0.17 5.81 0.37
N VAL A 129 -0.55 6.59 -0.64
CA VAL A 129 -0.39 8.04 -0.66
C VAL A 129 -1.77 8.65 -0.88
N GLU A 130 -2.15 9.63 -0.06
CA GLU A 130 -3.39 10.38 -0.24
C GLU A 130 -3.26 11.44 -1.36
N GLU A 131 -4.39 11.89 -1.90
CA GLU A 131 -4.43 13.08 -2.75
C GLU A 131 -4.24 14.35 -1.88
N PRO A 132 -3.52 15.37 -2.38
CA PRO A 132 -3.10 15.58 -3.78
C PRO A 132 -1.75 14.94 -4.19
N GLU A 133 -0.93 14.46 -3.25
CA GLU A 133 0.43 13.99 -3.53
C GLU A 133 0.45 12.77 -4.45
N ALA A 134 -0.53 11.87 -4.29
CA ALA A 134 -0.69 10.72 -5.18
C ALA A 134 -0.87 11.11 -6.66
N GLU A 135 -1.63 12.19 -6.93
CA GLU A 135 -1.84 12.66 -8.30
C GLU A 135 -0.59 13.33 -8.87
N ALA A 136 0.13 14.09 -8.03
CA ALA A 136 1.42 14.68 -8.40
C ALA A 136 2.43 13.59 -8.81
N LEU A 137 2.47 12.47 -8.06
CA LEU A 137 3.34 11.34 -8.36
C LEU A 137 2.98 10.65 -9.68
N ILE A 138 1.68 10.47 -9.96
CA ILE A 138 1.22 9.91 -11.24
C ILE A 138 1.61 10.81 -12.41
N LYS A 139 1.43 12.14 -12.26
CA LYS A 139 1.84 13.11 -13.29
C LYS A 139 3.34 13.08 -13.54
N LEU A 140 4.12 13.01 -12.47
CA LEU A 140 5.57 12.92 -12.53
C LEU A 140 6.03 11.65 -13.27
N LYS A 141 5.36 10.51 -13.07
CA LYS A 141 5.63 9.26 -13.82
C LYS A 141 5.26 9.31 -15.30
N ALA A 142 4.36 10.21 -15.69
CA ALA A 142 3.89 10.34 -17.07
C ALA A 142 4.69 11.35 -17.89
N ALA A 143 5.59 12.10 -17.25
CA ALA A 143 6.47 13.09 -17.86
C ALA A 143 7.79 12.44 -18.30
#